data_AF-A0A6S7HYE2-F1
#
_entry.id   AF-A0A6S7HYE2-F1
#
_cell.length_a   1.000
_cell.length_b   1.000
_cell.length_c   1.000
_cell.angle_alpha   90.00
_cell.angle_beta   90.00
_cell.angle_gamma   90.00
#
_symmetry.space_group_name_H-M   'P 1'
#
loop_
_entity.id
_entity.type
_entity.pdbx_description
1 polymer ?
#
loop_
_entity_poly.entity_id
_entity_poly.type
_entity_poly.pdbx_seq_one_letter_code
_entity_poly.pdbx_strand_id
1 'polypeptide(L)'
;MYNTYHNKCISIEYERIAARPCNPMTDNQRWRWTQYDQLQSIFNQTCLSLRETPVNWVRVKLSTCDRHDTYQVWACVDDLVRLKGTVLNLNYGNNNGGDNVVLYNGDGSWCMWKVYGEDVRVCEKQPQGY
;
A
#
# COMPACT_ATOMS: atom_id res chain seq x y z
N MET A 1 6.19 1.34 4.52
CA MET A 1 5.46 2.44 3.84
C MET A 1 4.89 3.35 4.91
N TYR A 2 5.24 4.63 4.87
CA TYR A 2 4.98 5.64 5.91
C TYR A 2 4.09 6.75 5.38
N ASN A 3 3.08 7.14 6.15
CA ASN A 3 2.28 8.33 5.89
C ASN A 3 2.72 9.46 6.84
N THR A 4 3.24 10.54 6.28
CA THR A 4 3.77 11.68 7.05
C THR A 4 2.67 12.42 7.82
N TYR A 5 1.48 12.58 7.22
CA TYR A 5 0.37 13.29 7.86
C TYR A 5 -0.08 12.62 9.17
N HIS A 6 -0.23 11.30 9.14
CA HIS A 6 -0.67 10.53 10.31
C HIS A 6 0.45 10.09 11.24
N ASN A 7 1.71 10.20 10.80
CA ASN A 7 2.86 9.61 11.46
C ASN A 7 2.68 8.10 11.75
N LYS A 8 2.25 7.34 10.73
CA LYS A 8 1.94 5.90 10.82
C LYS A 8 2.54 5.13 9.66
N CYS A 9 2.81 3.85 9.89
CA CYS A 9 3.28 2.91 8.89
C CYS A 9 2.22 1.84 8.62
N ILE A 10 2.18 1.36 7.37
CA ILE A 10 1.36 0.21 7.00
C ILE A 10 1.93 -1.04 7.67
N SER A 11 1.08 -1.74 8.42
CA SER A 11 1.40 -2.94 9.19
C SER A 11 0.42 -4.06 8.87
N ILE A 12 0.93 -5.29 8.91
CA ILE A 12 0.11 -6.51 8.87
C ILE A 12 -0.26 -6.87 10.30
N GLU A 13 -1.56 -6.87 10.59
CA GLU A 13 -2.13 -7.15 11.90
C GLU A 13 -3.08 -8.35 11.77
N TYR A 14 -2.63 -9.54 12.16
CA TYR A 14 -3.36 -10.79 11.90
C TYR A 14 -3.69 -10.94 10.41
N GLU A 15 -4.96 -10.86 10.02
CA GLU A 15 -5.43 -10.98 8.64
C GLU A 15 -5.81 -9.64 7.98
N ARG A 16 -5.50 -8.51 8.63
CA ARG A 16 -5.83 -7.17 8.11
C ARG A 16 -4.58 -6.33 7.89
N ILE A 17 -4.74 -5.34 7.02
CA ILE A 17 -3.72 -4.31 6.77
C ILE A 17 -4.20 -3.04 7.44
N ALA A 18 -3.40 -2.54 8.38
CA ALA A 18 -3.76 -1.41 9.22
C ALA A 18 -2.60 -0.42 9.33
N ALA A 19 -2.91 0.81 9.73
CA ALA A 19 -1.88 1.78 10.08
C ALA A 19 -1.52 1.69 11.57
N ARG A 20 -0.23 1.64 11.88
CA ARG A 20 0.32 1.50 13.23
C ARG A 20 1.48 2.46 13.47
N PRO A 21 1.86 2.72 14.73
CA PRO A 21 3.14 3.39 15.01
C PRO A 21 4.27 2.68 14.26
N CYS A 22 5.15 3.47 13.64
CA CYS A 22 6.26 2.92 12.87
C CYS A 22 7.27 2.24 13.79
N ASN A 23 7.62 1.00 13.47
CA ASN A 23 8.64 0.23 14.17
C ASN A 23 9.57 -0.43 13.13
N PRO A 24 10.77 0.12 12.88
CA PRO A 24 11.69 -0.44 11.90
C PRO A 24 12.24 -1.82 12.29
N MET A 25 12.05 -2.24 13.54
CA MET A 25 12.50 -3.54 14.06
C MET A 25 11.54 -4.69 13.74
N THR A 26 10.34 -4.43 13.22
CA THR A 26 9.37 -5.48 12.89
C THR A 26 9.21 -5.68 11.39
N ASP A 27 9.26 -6.94 10.95
CA ASP A 27 9.12 -7.29 9.54
C ASP A 27 7.70 -7.09 9.00
N ASN A 28 6.68 -7.12 9.87
CA ASN A 28 5.27 -6.92 9.48
C ASN A 28 4.95 -5.49 8.98
N GLN A 29 5.90 -4.57 9.06
CA GLN A 29 5.83 -3.22 8.48
C GLN A 29 6.77 -3.02 7.29
N ARG A 30 7.50 -4.06 6.88
CA ARG A 30 8.46 -4.01 5.78
C ARG A 30 7.80 -4.50 4.49
N TRP A 31 7.92 -3.67 3.47
CA TRP A 31 7.33 -3.87 2.15
C TRP A 31 8.41 -3.62 1.10
N ARG A 32 8.32 -4.32 -0.02
CA ARG A 32 9.14 -4.06 -1.20
C ARG A 32 8.29 -4.08 -2.46
N TRP A 33 8.73 -3.34 -3.46
CA TRP A 33 8.25 -3.57 -4.81
C TRP A 33 8.82 -4.88 -5.37
N THR A 34 8.01 -5.61 -6.12
CA THR A 34 8.47 -6.69 -7.00
C THR A 34 8.72 -6.14 -8.40
N GLN A 35 9.45 -6.88 -9.23
CA GLN A 35 9.66 -6.55 -10.66
C GLN A 35 8.37 -6.50 -11.50
N TYR A 36 7.23 -6.91 -10.94
CA TYR A 36 5.94 -6.98 -11.61
C TYR A 36 4.96 -5.91 -11.10
N ASP A 37 5.47 -4.78 -10.61
CA ASP A 37 4.66 -3.69 -10.07
C ASP A 37 3.78 -4.10 -8.87
N GLN A 38 4.18 -5.10 -8.09
CA GLN A 38 3.43 -5.54 -6.91
C GLN A 38 4.10 -5.05 -5.62
N LEU A 39 3.31 -4.77 -4.59
CA LEU A 39 3.81 -4.47 -3.24
C LEU A 39 3.79 -5.74 -2.39
N GLN A 40 4.96 -6.32 -2.15
CA GLN A 40 5.12 -7.55 -1.37
C GLN A 40 5.52 -7.26 0.08
N SER A 41 4.86 -7.93 1.01
CA SER A 41 5.24 -8.04 2.41
C SER A 41 6.51 -8.85 2.59
N ILE A 42 7.49 -8.31 3.33
CA ILE A 42 8.69 -9.07 3.70
C ILE A 42 8.35 -10.15 4.76
N PHE A 43 7.40 -9.87 5.65
CA PHE A 43 7.06 -10.74 6.79
C PHE A 43 6.57 -12.13 6.38
N ASN A 44 5.68 -12.20 5.39
CA ASN A 44 5.04 -13.46 4.99
C ASN A 44 5.02 -13.68 3.48
N GLN A 45 5.78 -12.87 2.72
CA GLN A 45 5.97 -13.01 1.27
C GLN A 45 4.67 -12.91 0.43
N THR A 46 3.58 -12.39 1.01
CA THR A 46 2.30 -12.13 0.32
C THR A 46 2.28 -10.73 -0.31
N CYS A 47 1.41 -10.53 -1.30
CA CYS A 47 1.26 -9.26 -2.01
C CYS A 47 0.00 -8.51 -1.57
N LEU A 48 0.11 -7.18 -1.57
CA LEU A 48 -1.00 -6.26 -1.38
C LEU A 48 -2.00 -6.41 -2.53
N SER A 49 -3.26 -6.69 -2.20
CA SER A 49 -4.29 -7.10 -3.15
C SER A 49 -5.69 -6.66 -2.73
N LEU A 50 -6.68 -6.98 -3.57
CA LEU A 50 -8.10 -6.93 -3.29
C LEU A 50 -8.72 -8.32 -3.43
N ARG A 51 -9.78 -8.60 -2.66
CA ARG A 51 -10.60 -9.81 -2.83
C ARG A 51 -11.82 -9.60 -3.71
N GLU A 52 -12.24 -8.36 -3.86
CA GLU A 52 -13.51 -7.97 -4.47
C GLU A 52 -13.28 -6.84 -5.47
N THR A 53 -14.29 -6.58 -6.31
CA THR A 53 -14.22 -5.54 -7.35
C THR A 53 -13.77 -4.20 -6.76
N PRO A 54 -12.78 -3.51 -7.36
CA PRO A 54 -12.30 -2.24 -6.87
C PRO A 54 -13.40 -1.19 -6.91
N VAL A 55 -13.83 -0.73 -5.74
CA VAL A 55 -14.76 0.38 -5.56
C VAL A 55 -14.17 1.37 -4.58
N ASN A 56 -14.68 2.60 -4.58
CA ASN A 56 -14.27 3.57 -3.57
C ASN A 56 -14.50 2.96 -2.18
N TRP A 57 -13.54 3.13 -1.27
CA TRP A 57 -13.58 2.64 0.11
C TRP A 57 -13.47 1.13 0.33
N VAL A 58 -12.93 0.39 -0.63
CA VAL A 58 -12.65 -1.05 -0.44
C VAL A 58 -11.39 -1.27 0.43
N ARG A 59 -11.42 -2.28 1.30
CA ARG A 59 -10.24 -2.65 2.12
C ARG A 59 -9.23 -3.44 1.30
N VAL A 60 -7.97 -3.09 1.44
CA VAL A 60 -6.87 -3.92 0.90
C VAL A 60 -6.65 -5.15 1.78
N LYS A 61 -6.15 -6.22 1.17
CA LYS A 61 -5.82 -7.49 1.81
C LYS A 61 -4.47 -8.01 1.34
N LEU A 62 -4.08 -9.15 1.91
CA LEU A 62 -2.94 -9.94 1.46
C LEU A 62 -3.45 -11.15 0.67
N SER A 63 -2.76 -11.48 -0.40
CA SER A 63 -2.93 -12.72 -1.16
C SER A 63 -1.57 -13.27 -1.59
N THR A 64 -1.54 -14.54 -2.02
CA THR A 64 -0.38 -15.09 -2.72
C THR A 64 -0.04 -14.20 -3.91
N CYS A 65 1.24 -13.85 -4.05
CA CYS A 65 1.70 -13.03 -5.16
C CYS A 65 1.48 -13.74 -6.50
N ASP A 66 0.67 -13.15 -7.38
CA ASP A 66 0.45 -13.61 -8.75
C ASP A 66 0.59 -12.43 -9.71
N ARG A 67 1.60 -12.49 -10.58
CA ARG A 67 1.89 -11.41 -11.54
C ARG A 67 0.79 -11.20 -12.59
N HIS A 68 -0.12 -12.16 -12.76
CA HIS A 68 -1.24 -12.05 -13.69
C HIS A 68 -2.52 -11.55 -12.99
N ASP A 69 -2.53 -11.49 -11.66
CA ASP A 69 -3.64 -10.95 -10.89
C ASP A 69 -3.59 -9.41 -10.92
N THR A 70 -4.44 -8.82 -11.75
CA THR A 70 -4.54 -7.36 -11.90
C THR A 70 -4.89 -6.62 -10.62
N TYR A 71 -5.47 -7.28 -9.61
CA TYR A 71 -5.75 -6.67 -8.31
C TYR A 71 -4.52 -6.54 -7.40
N GLN A 72 -3.37 -7.05 -7.85
CA GLN A 72 -2.08 -6.97 -7.15
C GLN A 72 -1.10 -6.00 -7.81
N VAL A 73 -1.49 -5.37 -8.92
CA VAL A 73 -0.61 -4.54 -9.73
C VAL A 73 -0.86 -3.07 -9.43
N TRP A 74 0.18 -2.37 -8.99
CA TRP A 74 0.12 -0.99 -8.53
C TRP A 74 0.92 -0.08 -9.47
N ALA A 75 0.42 1.12 -9.71
CA ALA A 75 1.09 2.15 -10.48
C ALA A 75 1.39 3.34 -9.58
N CYS A 76 2.51 3.99 -9.84
CA CYS A 76 2.76 5.31 -9.32
C CYS A 76 2.20 6.37 -10.27
N VAL A 77 1.30 7.20 -9.74
CA VAL A 77 0.79 8.40 -10.42
C VAL A 77 1.15 9.58 -9.53
N ASP A 78 2.13 10.35 -9.97
CA ASP A 78 2.85 11.31 -9.13
C ASP A 78 3.38 10.62 -7.86
N ASP A 79 2.84 10.99 -6.69
CA ASP A 79 3.25 10.46 -5.38
C ASP A 79 2.26 9.44 -4.80
N LEU A 80 1.29 9.03 -5.62
CA LEU A 80 0.18 8.17 -5.22
C LEU A 80 0.45 6.73 -5.65
N VAL A 81 0.31 5.82 -4.69
CA VAL A 81 0.26 4.39 -4.97
C VAL A 81 -1.17 4.06 -5.41
N ARG A 82 -1.37 3.84 -6.71
CA ARG A 82 -2.68 3.63 -7.34
C ARG A 82 -2.84 2.19 -7.80
N LEU A 83 -4.03 1.62 -7.66
CA LEU A 83 -4.32 0.33 -8.29
C LEU A 83 -4.34 0.51 -9.82
N LYS A 84 -3.49 -0.22 -10.55
CA LYS A 84 -3.27 -0.03 -11.99
C LYS A 84 -4.58 -0.21 -12.77
N GLY A 85 -4.85 0.70 -13.71
CA GLY A 85 -6.08 0.69 -14.50
C GLY A 85 -7.32 1.28 -13.79
N THR A 86 -7.16 1.86 -12.59
CA THR A 86 -8.26 2.50 -11.84
C THR A 86 -7.91 3.95 -11.47
N VAL A 87 -8.82 4.64 -10.78
CA VAL A 87 -8.57 5.96 -10.14
C VAL A 87 -8.35 5.86 -8.63
N LEU A 88 -8.22 4.64 -8.11
CA LEU A 88 -8.23 4.36 -6.68
C LEU A 88 -6.81 4.33 -6.10
N ASN A 89 -6.55 5.20 -5.14
CA ASN A 89 -5.27 5.36 -4.46
C ASN A 89 -5.29 4.66 -3.09
N LEU A 90 -4.15 4.10 -2.70
CA LEU A 90 -3.94 3.53 -1.38
C LEU A 90 -4.03 4.63 -0.32
N ASN A 91 -4.90 4.47 0.67
CA ASN A 91 -5.27 5.52 1.62
C ASN A 91 -5.37 4.99 3.06
N TYR A 92 -5.11 5.87 4.02
CA TYR A 92 -5.43 5.66 5.42
C TYR A 92 -5.97 6.95 6.05
N GLY A 93 -6.93 6.84 6.99
CA GLY A 93 -7.29 7.93 7.89
C GLY A 93 -8.71 8.50 7.74
N ASN A 94 -9.44 8.11 6.71
CA ASN A 94 -10.83 8.55 6.55
C ASN A 94 -11.80 7.88 7.57
N ASN A 95 -12.84 8.59 7.99
CA ASN A 95 -13.70 8.25 9.14
C ASN A 95 -14.41 6.87 9.05
N ASN A 96 -14.61 6.32 7.85
CA ASN A 96 -15.29 5.02 7.67
C ASN A 96 -14.33 3.81 7.73
N GLY A 97 -13.01 4.04 7.74
CA GLY A 97 -11.99 2.98 7.64
C GLY A 97 -11.49 2.46 8.98
N GLY A 98 -11.73 3.20 10.06
CA GLY A 98 -11.06 2.98 11.33
C GLY A 98 -9.54 3.00 11.15
N ASP A 99 -8.88 1.97 11.62
CA ASP A 99 -7.44 1.77 11.48
C ASP A 99 -7.01 0.99 10.23
N ASN A 100 -7.95 0.60 9.36
CA ASN A 100 -7.65 -0.15 8.14
C ASN A 100 -7.09 0.74 7.04
N VAL A 101 -6.20 0.18 6.22
CA VAL A 101 -5.81 0.76 4.95
C VAL A 101 -6.87 0.39 3.90
N VAL A 102 -7.23 1.36 3.06
CA VAL A 102 -8.30 1.23 2.07
C VAL A 102 -7.86 1.79 0.73
N LEU A 103 -8.63 1.53 -0.30
CA LEU A 103 -8.56 2.28 -1.55
C LEU A 103 -9.56 3.43 -1.55
N TYR A 104 -9.13 4.58 -2.04
CA TYR A 104 -9.93 5.81 -2.05
C TYR A 104 -9.70 6.60 -3.33
N ASN A 105 -10.72 7.28 -3.84
CA ASN A 105 -10.63 8.06 -5.08
C ASN A 105 -9.99 9.45 -4.93
N GLY A 106 -9.75 9.92 -3.70
CA GLY A 106 -9.03 11.18 -3.47
C GLY A 106 -7.51 11.02 -3.54
N ASP A 107 -6.82 12.14 -3.58
CA ASP A 107 -5.38 12.29 -3.87
C ASP A 107 -4.63 13.15 -2.83
N GLY A 108 -5.29 13.47 -1.71
CA GLY A 108 -4.69 14.25 -0.63
C GLY A 108 -3.54 13.55 0.09
N SER A 109 -2.97 14.24 1.09
CA SER A 109 -1.80 13.79 1.87
C SER A 109 -1.95 12.42 2.55
N TRP A 110 -3.18 11.93 2.69
CA TRP A 110 -3.52 10.63 3.28
C TRP A 110 -3.28 9.46 2.30
N CYS A 111 -3.15 9.76 1.02
CA CYS A 111 -2.85 8.81 -0.06
C CYS A 111 -1.36 8.81 -0.44
N MET A 112 -0.56 9.70 0.13
CA MET A 112 0.86 9.85 -0.16
C MET A 112 1.69 9.00 0.81
N TRP A 113 2.64 8.25 0.26
CA TRP A 113 3.45 7.30 1.04
C TRP A 113 4.95 7.48 0.78
N LYS A 114 5.72 7.54 1.87
CA LYS A 114 7.19 7.58 1.87
C LYS A 114 7.80 6.30 2.43
N VAL A 115 9.10 6.12 2.22
CA VAL A 115 9.92 5.15 2.93
C VAL A 115 10.17 5.69 4.34
N TYR A 116 9.95 4.88 5.38
CA TYR A 116 10.11 5.34 6.75
C TYR A 116 11.57 5.63 7.05
N GLY A 117 11.87 6.80 7.64
CA GLY A 117 13.24 7.22 7.95
C GLY A 117 14.03 7.77 6.76
N GLU A 118 13.45 7.82 5.56
CA GLU A 118 14.04 8.41 4.36
C GLU A 118 13.14 9.54 3.85
N ASP A 119 13.71 10.57 3.22
CA ASP A 119 12.94 11.55 2.45
C ASP A 119 12.72 11.07 1.00
N VAL A 120 12.33 9.81 0.86
CA VAL A 120 12.15 9.13 -0.43
C VAL A 120 10.72 8.62 -0.51
N ARG A 121 10.04 8.88 -1.63
CA ARG A 121 8.67 8.41 -1.89
C ARG A 121 8.69 6.92 -2.16
N VAL A 122 7.62 6.21 -1.79
CA VAL A 122 7.50 4.77 -2.13
C VAL A 122 7.61 4.56 -3.64
N CYS A 123 7.10 5.50 -4.43
CA CYS A 123 7.12 5.45 -5.88
C CYS A 123 8.50 5.55 -6.51
N GLU A 124 9.45 6.20 -5.85
CA GLU A 124 10.84 6.26 -6.33
C GLU A 124 11.57 4.91 -6.19
N LYS A 125 10.99 3.95 -5.43
CA LYS A 125 11.50 2.59 -5.32
C LYS A 125 10.78 1.60 -6.26
N GLN A 126 9.81 2.05 -7.07
CA GLN A 126 9.16 1.18 -8.05
C GLN A 126 10.18 0.83 -9.15
N PRO A 127 10.31 -0.45 -9.56
CA PRO A 127 11.19 -0.82 -10.65
C PRO A 127 10.82 -0.04 -11.91
N GLN A 128 11.82 0.56 -12.55
CA GLN A 128 11.65 1.08 -13.90
C GLN A 128 11.62 -0.13 -14.83
N GLY A 129 10.54 -0.29 -15.60
CA GLY A 129 10.41 -1.40 -16.55
C GLY A 129 11.63 -1.49 -17.45
N TYR A 130 12.11 -2.72 -17.68
CA TYR A 130 13.11 -3.03 -18.70
C TYR A 130 12.46 -3.12 -20.08
#